data_AF-A0A7Z9PYJ8-F1
#
_entry.id   AF-A0A7Z9PYJ8-F1
#
_cell.length_a   1.000
_cell.length_b   1.000
_cell.length_c   1.000
_cell.angle_alpha   90.00
_cell.angle_beta   90.00
_cell.angle_gamma   90.00
#
_symmetry.space_group_name_H-M   'P 1'
#
loop_
_entity.id
_entity.type
_entity.pdbx_description
1 polymer ?
#
loop_
_entity_poly.entity_id
_entity_poly.type
_entity_poly.pdbx_seq_one_letter_code
_entity_poly.pdbx_strand_id
1 'polypeptide(L)'
;MPIVLFTASPAEFKSSAERSGAVAVVSKSEDFQASYRELVKTVRLMRGLRVIRRRNYRSHLFKKRHFMLIASSSGGPRTVEHLLRQVRPDTGVSAILVQHLTQEGTSGFLTWLREVTDWRCELVTANIVPEPGTLYVGLPGRHLLFNDRELYLGKASPQDHFAPSADRLFESFARSRGNESLGIVLSGMGADGARGLLELRLAGAVTVVEDPSTAAVAGMPESAIMLGAATHIVDSRRVGETVSRLLSGQAPGR
;
A
#
# COMPACT_ATOMS: atom_id res chain seq x y z
N MET A 1 10.16 -1.14 -20.71
CA MET A 1 10.35 -1.19 -22.18
C MET A 1 10.65 -2.62 -22.58
N PRO A 2 10.06 -3.15 -23.66
CA PRO A 2 10.45 -4.45 -24.21
C PRO A 2 11.90 -4.39 -24.69
N ILE A 3 12.71 -5.38 -24.30
CA ILE A 3 14.12 -5.48 -24.67
C ILE A 3 14.26 -6.62 -25.69
N VAL A 4 14.89 -6.35 -26.83
CA VAL A 4 15.27 -7.36 -27.82
C VAL A 4 16.78 -7.54 -27.74
N LEU A 5 17.25 -8.76 -27.50
CA LEU A 5 18.68 -9.07 -27.54
C LEU A 5 19.05 -9.54 -28.95
N PHE A 6 20.04 -8.90 -29.57
CA PHE A 6 20.54 -9.26 -30.89
C PHE A 6 21.96 -9.84 -30.76
N THR A 7 22.13 -11.15 -30.99
CA THR A 7 23.38 -11.86 -30.70
C THR A 7 23.74 -12.87 -31.78
N ALA A 8 25.04 -13.14 -31.97
CA ALA A 8 25.56 -14.16 -32.89
C ALA A 8 25.39 -15.60 -32.35
N SER A 9 25.14 -15.76 -31.05
CA SER A 9 24.94 -17.06 -30.39
C SER A 9 23.61 -17.11 -29.63
N PRO A 10 22.45 -17.14 -30.31
CA PRO A 10 21.14 -17.07 -29.65
C PRO A 10 20.93 -18.19 -28.65
N ALA A 11 21.37 -19.40 -28.95
CA ALA A 11 21.20 -20.58 -28.11
C ALA A 11 21.88 -20.44 -26.74
N GLU A 12 23.04 -19.78 -26.71
CA GLU A 12 23.82 -19.57 -25.48
C GLU A 12 23.17 -18.53 -24.56
N PHE A 13 22.59 -17.48 -25.13
CA PHE A 13 22.05 -16.35 -24.35
C PHE A 13 20.55 -16.42 -24.13
N LYS A 14 19.81 -17.31 -24.81
CA LYS A 14 18.34 -17.38 -24.75
C LYS A 14 17.83 -17.48 -23.32
N SER A 15 18.34 -18.43 -22.54
CA SER A 15 17.90 -18.64 -21.16
C SER A 15 18.30 -17.50 -20.21
N SER A 16 19.42 -16.83 -20.44
CA SER A 16 19.86 -15.69 -19.62
C SER A 16 19.09 -14.41 -19.96
N ALA A 17 18.82 -14.19 -21.24
CA ALA A 17 18.07 -13.06 -21.78
C ALA A 17 16.60 -13.11 -21.34
N GLU A 18 15.95 -14.27 -21.44
CA GLU A 18 14.58 -14.49 -20.96
C GLU A 18 14.48 -14.25 -19.44
N ARG A 19 15.46 -14.74 -18.65
CA ARG A 19 15.51 -14.49 -17.20
C ARG A 19 15.71 -13.02 -16.84
N SER A 20 16.40 -12.26 -17.70
CA SER A 20 16.70 -10.84 -17.51
C SER A 20 15.62 -9.90 -18.07
N GLY A 21 14.52 -10.45 -18.60
CA GLY A 21 13.37 -9.68 -19.09
C GLY A 21 13.45 -9.26 -20.55
N ALA A 22 14.33 -9.87 -21.35
CA ALA A 22 14.24 -9.76 -22.81
C ALA A 22 12.97 -10.46 -23.31
N VAL A 23 12.26 -9.80 -24.21
CA VAL A 23 10.98 -10.28 -24.76
C VAL A 23 11.24 -11.13 -26.04
N ALA A 24 12.42 -10.99 -26.65
CA ALA A 24 12.90 -11.87 -27.72
C ALA A 24 14.43 -11.81 -27.86
N VAL A 25 15.00 -12.87 -28.43
CA VAL A 25 16.40 -12.97 -28.84
C VAL A 25 16.43 -13.26 -30.34
N VAL A 26 17.15 -12.46 -31.11
CA VAL A 26 17.26 -12.58 -32.58
C VAL A 26 18.72 -12.85 -32.97
N SER A 27 18.93 -13.74 -33.95
CA SER A 27 20.26 -14.15 -34.41
C SER A 27 20.90 -13.15 -35.37
N LYS A 28 22.17 -12.83 -35.14
CA LYS A 28 23.06 -12.30 -36.18
C LYS A 28 23.44 -13.44 -37.11
N SER A 29 22.85 -13.49 -38.30
CA SER A 29 23.31 -14.37 -39.37
C SER A 29 24.26 -13.63 -40.31
N GLU A 30 24.99 -14.38 -41.14
CA GLU A 30 25.83 -13.80 -42.21
C GLU A 30 24.98 -13.11 -43.30
N ASP A 31 23.70 -13.46 -43.42
CA ASP A 31 22.73 -12.77 -44.27
C ASP A 31 22.08 -11.60 -43.52
N PHE A 32 22.68 -10.42 -43.69
CA PHE A 32 22.23 -9.17 -43.11
C PHE A 32 20.76 -8.83 -43.45
N GLN A 33 20.28 -9.16 -44.66
CA GLN A 33 18.93 -8.81 -45.11
C GLN A 33 17.86 -9.71 -44.48
N ALA A 34 18.18 -10.98 -44.22
CA ALA A 34 17.32 -11.87 -43.47
C ALA A 34 17.21 -11.42 -42.00
N SER A 35 18.35 -11.17 -41.34
CA SER A 35 18.38 -10.72 -39.93
C SER A 35 17.71 -9.36 -39.71
N TYR A 36 17.84 -8.42 -40.66
CA TYR A 36 17.17 -7.11 -40.60
C TYR A 36 15.64 -7.25 -40.65
N ARG A 37 15.12 -8.07 -41.57
CA ARG A 37 13.66 -8.30 -41.69
C ARG A 37 13.08 -8.96 -40.44
N GLU A 38 13.80 -9.90 -39.86
CA GLU A 38 13.38 -10.58 -38.63
C GLU A 38 13.36 -9.62 -37.42
N LEU A 39 14.39 -8.77 -37.29
CA LEU A 39 14.45 -7.74 -36.25
C LEU A 39 13.29 -6.74 -36.37
N VAL A 40 13.04 -6.22 -37.58
CA VAL A 40 11.94 -5.26 -37.83
C VAL A 40 10.58 -5.89 -37.54
N LYS A 41 10.36 -7.16 -37.94
CA LYS A 41 9.12 -7.90 -37.63
C LYS A 41 8.94 -8.06 -36.13
N THR A 42 10.00 -8.41 -35.41
CA THR A 42 10.00 -8.59 -33.95
C THR A 42 9.67 -7.28 -33.22
N VAL A 43 10.31 -6.18 -33.58
CA VAL A 43 10.05 -4.85 -33.00
C VAL A 43 8.59 -4.41 -33.25
N ARG A 44 8.04 -4.68 -34.44
CA ARG A 44 6.64 -4.36 -34.75
C ARG A 44 5.65 -5.15 -33.89
N LEU A 45 5.89 -6.45 -33.69
CA LEU A 45 5.05 -7.30 -32.84
C LEU A 45 5.10 -6.89 -31.36
N MET A 46 6.22 -6.34 -30.90
CA MET A 46 6.39 -5.90 -29.51
C MET A 46 5.72 -4.57 -29.17
N ARG A 47 5.33 -3.78 -30.17
CA ARG A 47 4.77 -2.43 -29.96
C ARG A 47 3.44 -2.43 -29.18
N GLY A 48 2.73 -3.56 -29.14
CA GLY A 48 1.48 -3.74 -28.38
C GLY A 48 1.62 -4.53 -27.08
N LEU A 49 2.81 -5.03 -26.74
CA LEU A 49 2.99 -5.88 -25.56
C LEU A 49 3.20 -5.04 -24.29
N ARG A 50 2.27 -5.19 -23.35
CA ARG A 50 2.39 -4.58 -22.01
C ARG A 50 3.43 -5.34 -21.20
N VAL A 51 4.64 -4.79 -21.10
CA VAL A 51 5.74 -5.43 -20.33
C VAL A 51 5.47 -5.29 -18.84
N ILE A 52 5.07 -6.39 -18.20
CA ILE A 52 5.04 -6.49 -16.74
C ILE A 52 6.49 -6.57 -16.26
N ARG A 53 6.98 -5.48 -15.67
CA ARG A 53 8.33 -5.41 -15.09
C ARG A 53 8.39 -6.43 -13.96
N ARG A 54 9.20 -7.49 -14.09
CA ARG A 54 9.49 -8.41 -12.99
C ARG A 54 10.32 -7.63 -11.96
N ARG A 55 9.62 -7.02 -11.00
CA ARG A 55 10.20 -6.16 -9.97
C ARG A 55 10.99 -7.07 -9.03
N ASN A 56 12.27 -6.76 -8.82
CA ASN A 56 13.12 -7.48 -7.87
C ASN A 56 12.48 -7.44 -6.47
N TYR A 57 11.83 -8.54 -6.08
CA TYR A 57 11.20 -8.69 -4.77
C TYR A 57 12.21 -8.49 -3.62
N ARG A 58 13.51 -8.75 -3.88
CA ARG A 58 14.57 -8.66 -2.86
C ARG A 58 14.88 -7.25 -2.36
N SER A 59 14.64 -6.19 -3.14
CA SER A 59 14.93 -4.82 -2.70
C SER A 59 13.83 -4.19 -1.84
N HIS A 60 12.66 -4.81 -1.76
CA HIS A 60 11.52 -4.32 -0.95
C HIS A 60 11.58 -4.83 0.50
N LEU A 61 12.46 -5.80 0.79
CA LEU A 61 12.60 -6.42 2.11
C LEU A 61 13.19 -5.46 3.17
N PHE A 62 13.84 -4.36 2.77
CA PHE A 62 14.57 -3.48 3.70
C PHE A 62 14.37 -1.98 3.46
N LYS A 63 13.32 -1.57 2.73
CA LYS A 63 13.01 -0.15 2.59
C LYS A 63 12.40 0.36 3.91
N LYS A 64 12.99 1.43 4.48
CA LYS A 64 12.47 2.08 5.67
C LYS A 64 11.05 2.57 5.38
N ARG A 65 10.10 2.14 6.20
CA ARG A 65 8.71 2.59 6.13
C ARG A 65 8.63 3.89 6.90
N HIS A 66 8.01 4.90 6.30
CA HIS A 66 7.82 6.22 6.90
C HIS A 66 6.37 6.45 7.32
N PHE A 67 5.42 5.74 6.69
CA PHE A 67 3.99 5.96 6.93
C PHE A 67 3.26 4.67 7.28
N MET A 68 2.42 4.74 8.31
CA MET A 68 1.47 3.69 8.69
C MET A 68 0.05 4.21 8.43
N LEU A 69 -0.61 3.68 7.41
CA LEU A 69 -1.93 4.13 6.95
C LEU A 69 -2.98 3.12 7.44
N ILE A 70 -3.95 3.56 8.23
CA ILE A 70 -4.92 2.69 8.91
C ILE A 70 -6.34 3.08 8.45
N ALA A 71 -7.12 2.07 8.06
CA ALA A 71 -8.53 2.20 7.74
C ALA A 71 -9.36 1.29 8.65
N SER A 72 -10.42 1.84 9.23
CA SER A 72 -11.30 1.12 10.16
C SER A 72 -12.68 1.76 10.25
N SER A 73 -13.68 0.99 10.68
CA SER A 73 -15.06 1.47 10.86
C SER A 73 -15.69 0.80 12.09
N SER A 74 -16.88 0.19 11.95
CA SER A 74 -17.55 -0.54 13.02
C SER A 74 -16.67 -1.66 13.60
N GLY A 75 -16.54 -1.70 14.93
CA GLY A 75 -15.65 -2.65 15.63
C GLY A 75 -14.16 -2.29 15.57
N GLY A 76 -13.77 -1.33 14.72
CA GLY A 76 -12.40 -0.87 14.52
C GLY A 76 -11.71 -0.22 15.74
N PRO A 77 -12.38 0.61 16.56
CA PRO A 77 -11.70 1.36 17.63
C PRO A 77 -10.86 0.50 18.59
N ARG A 78 -11.35 -0.70 18.95
CA ARG A 78 -10.62 -1.63 19.82
C ARG A 78 -9.39 -2.24 19.12
N THR A 79 -9.52 -2.61 17.86
CA THR A 79 -8.40 -3.15 17.08
C THR A 79 -7.34 -2.07 16.81
N VAL A 80 -7.77 -0.81 16.59
CA VAL A 80 -6.85 0.34 16.46
C VAL A 80 -6.09 0.60 17.77
N GLU A 81 -6.78 0.60 18.91
CA GLU A 81 -6.14 0.73 20.22
C GLU A 81 -5.10 -0.38 20.44
N HIS A 82 -5.49 -1.63 20.21
CA HIS A 82 -4.59 -2.78 20.34
C HIS A 82 -3.35 -2.67 19.44
N LEU A 83 -3.54 -2.28 18.18
CA LEU A 83 -2.47 -2.00 17.23
C LEU A 83 -1.51 -0.93 17.77
N LEU A 84 -2.03 0.22 18.20
CA LEU A 84 -1.22 1.36 18.64
C LEU A 84 -0.52 1.14 19.98
N ARG A 85 -1.02 0.25 20.84
CA ARG A 85 -0.33 -0.16 22.08
C ARG A 85 0.87 -1.06 21.83
N GLN A 86 0.84 -1.83 20.75
CA GLN A 86 1.93 -2.76 20.40
C GLN A 86 2.96 -2.12 19.46
N VAL A 87 2.53 -1.18 18.61
CA VAL A 87 3.43 -0.39 17.76
C VAL A 87 3.82 0.87 18.49
N ARG A 88 5.07 0.94 18.97
CA ARG A 88 5.56 2.12 19.68
C ARG A 88 5.78 3.33 18.74
N PRO A 89 5.60 4.57 19.23
CA PRO A 89 5.76 5.78 18.42
C PRO A 89 7.22 6.06 18.01
N ASP A 90 8.20 5.47 18.70
CA ASP A 90 9.64 5.60 18.42
C ASP A 90 10.12 4.79 17.19
N THR A 91 9.21 4.08 16.51
CA THR A 91 9.48 3.33 15.28
C THR A 91 9.89 4.21 14.10
N GLY A 92 9.77 5.54 14.23
CA GLY A 92 10.15 6.50 13.18
C GLY A 92 9.11 6.64 12.07
N VAL A 93 7.88 6.17 12.29
CA VAL A 93 6.76 6.29 11.35
C VAL A 93 5.75 7.35 11.80
N SER A 94 5.11 7.98 10.83
CA SER A 94 3.91 8.79 11.04
C SER A 94 2.67 7.92 10.77
N ALA A 95 1.73 7.90 11.70
CA ALA A 95 0.49 7.14 11.55
C ALA A 95 -0.62 8.04 11.03
N ILE A 96 -1.41 7.55 10.07
CA ILE A 96 -2.56 8.26 9.52
C ILE A 96 -3.76 7.34 9.55
N LEU A 97 -4.84 7.77 10.19
CA LEU A 97 -6.01 6.96 10.45
C LEU A 97 -7.27 7.57 9.83
N VAL A 98 -7.95 6.75 9.04
CA VAL A 98 -9.37 6.93 8.70
C VAL A 98 -10.18 5.98 9.56
N GLN A 99 -11.00 6.56 10.41
CA GLN A 99 -11.96 5.87 11.25
C GLN A 99 -13.33 6.52 11.01
N HIS A 100 -14.31 5.74 10.52
CA HIS A 100 -15.65 6.28 10.26
C HIS A 100 -16.39 6.56 11.57
N LEU A 101 -16.46 7.83 11.95
CA LEU A 101 -17.12 8.35 13.16
C LEU A 101 -17.76 9.70 12.87
N THR A 102 -18.70 10.12 13.73
CA THR A 102 -19.17 11.52 13.77
C THR A 102 -18.09 12.43 14.31
N GLN A 103 -18.27 13.76 14.21
CA GLN A 103 -17.30 14.73 14.74
C GLN A 103 -17.08 14.59 16.26
N GLU A 104 -18.16 14.39 17.03
CA GLU A 104 -18.09 14.14 18.47
C GLU A 104 -17.41 12.81 18.74
N GLY A 105 -17.75 11.77 17.96
CA GLY A 105 -17.13 10.45 18.04
C GLY A 105 -15.63 10.49 17.79
N THR A 106 -15.18 11.22 16.77
CA THR A 106 -13.75 11.41 16.46
C THR A 106 -13.01 12.11 17.60
N SER A 107 -13.63 13.14 18.19
CA SER A 107 -13.01 13.90 19.29
C SER A 107 -12.87 13.03 20.54
N GLY A 108 -13.92 12.32 20.94
CA GLY A 108 -13.87 11.38 22.07
C GLY A 108 -12.90 10.24 21.84
N PHE A 109 -12.85 9.70 20.62
CA PHE A 109 -11.92 8.63 20.25
C PHE A 109 -10.46 9.08 20.33
N LEU A 110 -10.13 10.28 19.85
CA LEU A 110 -8.79 10.86 19.97
C LEU A 110 -8.39 11.09 21.44
N THR A 111 -9.29 11.59 22.27
CA THR A 111 -9.04 11.73 23.72
C THR A 111 -8.74 10.38 24.35
N TRP A 112 -9.57 9.38 24.08
CA TRP A 112 -9.37 8.03 24.60
C TRP A 112 -8.04 7.42 24.15
N LEU A 113 -7.67 7.55 22.87
CA LEU A 113 -6.38 7.04 22.37
C LEU A 113 -5.17 7.69 23.06
N ARG A 114 -5.24 8.98 23.42
CA ARG A 114 -4.17 9.66 24.17
C ARG A 114 -4.04 9.14 25.62
N GLU A 115 -5.10 8.59 26.18
CA GLU A 115 -5.08 8.03 27.55
C GLU A 115 -4.50 6.61 27.58
N VAL A 116 -4.73 5.82 26.52
CA VAL A 116 -4.40 4.39 26.50
C VAL A 116 -3.20 4.03 25.63
N THR A 117 -2.60 5.00 24.93
CA THR A 117 -1.43 4.80 24.08
C THR A 117 -0.40 5.91 24.27
N ASP A 118 0.85 5.63 23.91
CA ASP A 118 1.95 6.61 23.95
C ASP A 118 1.98 7.52 22.71
N TRP A 119 1.02 7.37 21.77
CA TRP A 119 1.01 8.14 20.53
C TRP A 119 0.51 9.57 20.77
N ARG A 120 1.24 10.56 20.23
CA ARG A 120 0.68 11.89 20.05
C ARG A 120 -0.45 11.77 19.03
N CYS A 121 -1.67 12.16 19.41
CA CYS A 121 -2.82 12.09 18.50
C CYS A 121 -3.27 13.48 18.08
N GLU A 122 -3.47 13.71 16.79
CA GLU A 122 -3.83 15.01 16.21
C GLU A 122 -4.99 14.92 15.23
N LEU A 123 -5.95 15.82 15.37
CA LEU A 123 -7.01 16.03 14.39
C LEU A 123 -6.48 16.98 13.31
N VAL A 124 -6.48 16.57 12.05
CA VAL A 124 -5.99 17.41 10.95
C VAL A 124 -7.07 18.43 10.59
N THR A 125 -6.81 19.70 10.89
CA THR A 125 -7.70 20.84 10.57
C THR A 125 -7.12 21.82 9.56
N ALA A 126 -5.81 21.73 9.30
CA ALA A 126 -5.06 22.51 8.32
C ALA A 126 -3.99 21.64 7.67
N ASN A 127 -3.33 22.17 6.63
CA ASN A 127 -2.22 21.46 6.01
C ASN A 127 -1.08 21.26 7.00
N ILE A 128 -0.53 20.04 7.06
CA ILE A 128 0.48 19.68 8.05
C ILE A 128 1.48 18.67 7.47
N VAL A 129 2.77 18.88 7.74
CA VAL A 129 3.82 17.90 7.43
C VAL A 129 3.80 16.83 8.53
N PRO A 130 3.58 15.55 8.21
CA PRO A 130 3.54 14.50 9.23
C PRO A 130 4.87 14.31 9.93
N GLU A 131 4.84 14.24 11.26
CA GLU A 131 5.99 13.97 12.10
C GLU A 131 5.97 12.51 12.59
N PRO A 132 7.13 11.84 12.68
CA PRO A 132 7.22 10.51 13.29
C PRO A 132 6.67 10.49 14.73
N GLY A 133 6.05 9.38 15.13
CA GLY A 133 5.47 9.20 16.46
C GLY A 133 4.13 9.90 16.69
N THR A 134 3.55 10.48 15.63
CA THR A 134 2.24 11.14 15.67
C THR A 134 1.20 10.36 14.85
N LEU A 135 0.01 10.21 15.42
CA LEU A 135 -1.19 9.69 14.80
C LEU A 135 -2.06 10.86 14.33
N TYR A 136 -2.24 10.97 13.02
CA TYR A 136 -3.11 11.96 12.38
C TYR A 136 -4.45 11.35 12.04
N VAL A 137 -5.54 12.00 12.45
CA VAL A 137 -6.91 11.57 12.16
C VAL A 137 -7.61 12.62 11.30
N GLY A 138 -8.33 12.15 10.28
CA GLY A 138 -9.07 13.02 9.35
C GLY A 138 -10.29 13.66 10.01
N LEU A 139 -10.57 14.91 9.64
CA LEU A 139 -11.77 15.63 10.04
C LEU A 139 -13.00 15.06 9.31
N PRO A 140 -14.08 14.65 10.03
CA PRO A 140 -15.33 14.24 9.40
C PRO A 140 -15.91 15.31 8.47
N GLY A 141 -16.49 14.88 7.36
CA GLY A 141 -16.99 15.75 6.28
C GLY A 141 -15.91 16.21 5.29
N ARG A 142 -14.64 15.86 5.49
CA ARG A 142 -13.53 16.20 4.58
C ARG A 142 -12.67 14.97 4.29
N HIS A 143 -12.08 14.90 3.10
CA HIS A 143 -11.10 13.86 2.81
C HIS A 143 -9.74 14.25 3.35
N LEU A 144 -9.10 13.36 4.11
CA LEU A 144 -7.69 13.50 4.46
C LEU A 144 -6.85 12.91 3.32
N LEU A 145 -5.99 13.73 2.71
CA LEU A 145 -5.20 13.38 1.53
C LEU A 145 -3.74 13.77 1.74
N PHE A 146 -2.85 13.20 0.95
CA PHE A 146 -1.41 13.48 0.98
C PHE A 146 -0.87 13.88 -0.40
N ASN A 147 0.02 14.88 -0.45
CA ASN A 147 0.56 15.46 -1.70
C ASN A 147 2.09 15.30 -1.86
N ASP A 148 2.68 14.24 -1.29
CA ASP A 148 4.13 13.97 -1.18
C ASP A 148 4.86 14.74 -0.08
N ARG A 149 4.26 15.81 0.45
CA ARG A 149 4.87 16.62 1.52
C ARG A 149 4.00 16.75 2.76
N GLU A 150 2.74 17.08 2.57
CA GLU A 150 1.82 17.41 3.66
C GLU A 150 0.50 16.65 3.53
N LEU A 151 -0.11 16.41 4.68
CA LEU A 151 -1.52 16.06 4.77
C LEU A 151 -2.35 17.32 4.59
N TYR A 152 -3.45 17.20 3.84
CA TYR A 152 -4.37 18.30 3.58
C TYR A 152 -5.82 17.82 3.49
N LEU A 153 -6.76 18.75 3.65
CA LEU A 153 -8.19 18.45 3.64
C LEU A 153 -8.83 18.70 2.27
N GLY A 154 -9.07 17.63 1.53
CA GLY A 154 -9.88 17.63 0.31
C GLY A 154 -11.37 17.89 0.57
N LYS A 155 -12.07 18.39 -0.45
CA LYS A 155 -13.54 18.50 -0.42
C LYS A 155 -14.16 17.13 -0.67
N ALA A 156 -15.22 16.80 0.08
CA ALA A 156 -16.10 15.69 -0.26
C ALA A 156 -17.01 16.08 -1.42
N SER A 157 -17.36 15.11 -2.26
CA SER A 157 -18.41 15.24 -3.26
C SER A 157 -19.72 14.60 -2.76
N PRO A 158 -20.88 14.97 -3.32
CA PRO A 158 -22.15 14.31 -3.01
C PRO A 158 -22.17 12.81 -3.35
N GLN A 159 -21.23 12.32 -4.16
CA GLN A 159 -21.12 10.92 -4.54
C GLN A 159 -20.26 10.11 -3.55
N ASP A 160 -19.51 10.76 -2.66
CA ASP A 160 -18.68 10.04 -1.70
C ASP A 160 -19.54 9.49 -0.55
N HIS A 161 -19.45 8.19 -0.31
CA HIS A 161 -20.17 7.52 0.78
C HIS A 161 -19.60 7.86 2.17
N PHE A 162 -18.30 8.18 2.23
CA PHE A 162 -17.60 8.53 3.46
C PHE A 162 -16.65 9.71 3.23
N ALA A 163 -16.58 10.61 4.20
CA ALA A 163 -15.57 11.65 4.28
C ALA A 163 -15.14 11.80 5.75
N PRO A 164 -13.91 11.40 6.13
CA PRO A 164 -12.84 10.90 5.27
C PRO A 164 -13.12 9.51 4.68
N SER A 165 -12.55 9.23 3.50
CA SER A 165 -12.58 7.90 2.86
C SER A 165 -11.17 7.32 2.88
N ALA A 166 -11.07 6.06 3.27
CA ALA A 166 -9.83 5.30 3.31
C ALA A 166 -9.27 5.05 1.90
N ASP A 167 -10.12 4.76 0.91
CA ASP A 167 -9.69 4.61 -0.48
C ASP A 167 -8.98 5.87 -0.98
N ARG A 168 -9.58 7.04 -0.74
CA ARG A 168 -9.02 8.33 -1.18
C ARG A 168 -7.68 8.62 -0.50
N LEU A 169 -7.57 8.35 0.80
CA LEU A 169 -6.32 8.50 1.54
C LEU A 169 -5.24 7.59 0.94
N PHE A 170 -5.52 6.29 0.85
CA PHE A 170 -4.57 5.29 0.39
C PHE A 170 -4.13 5.53 -1.06
N GLU A 171 -5.04 5.91 -1.95
CA GLU A 171 -4.71 6.31 -3.33
C GLU A 171 -3.75 7.50 -3.39
N SER A 172 -3.95 8.51 -2.53
CA SER A 172 -3.08 9.68 -2.50
C SER A 172 -1.64 9.32 -2.08
N PHE A 173 -1.50 8.37 -1.14
CA PHE A 173 -0.21 7.81 -0.76
C PHE A 173 0.36 6.91 -1.85
N ALA A 174 -0.45 6.06 -2.50
CA ALA A 174 0.01 5.18 -3.57
C ALA A 174 0.67 5.95 -4.73
N ARG A 175 0.15 7.14 -5.07
CA ARG A 175 0.70 8.03 -6.11
C ARG A 175 1.99 8.74 -5.71
N SER A 176 2.26 8.91 -4.42
CA SER A 176 3.38 9.68 -3.89
C SER A 176 4.42 8.78 -3.20
N ARG A 177 4.08 8.26 -2.02
CA ARG A 177 4.97 7.52 -1.09
C ARG A 177 4.56 6.06 -0.87
N GLY A 178 3.92 5.43 -1.86
CA GLY A 178 3.36 4.07 -1.70
C GLY A 178 4.40 3.03 -1.26
N ASN A 179 5.61 3.05 -1.83
CA ASN A 179 6.68 2.11 -1.47
C ASN A 179 7.38 2.41 -0.13
N GLU A 180 7.02 3.50 0.54
CA GLU A 180 7.44 3.91 1.89
C GLU A 180 6.30 3.75 2.90
N SER A 181 5.16 3.19 2.47
CA SER A 181 3.95 3.07 3.27
C SER A 181 3.68 1.61 3.68
N LEU A 182 3.05 1.45 4.83
CA LEU A 182 2.38 0.24 5.28
C LEU A 182 0.88 0.55 5.39
N GLY A 183 0.07 -0.07 4.55
CA GLY A 183 -1.39 0.08 4.57
C GLY A 183 -2.05 -1.00 5.42
N ILE A 184 -3.07 -0.64 6.20
CA ILE A 184 -3.77 -1.54 7.13
C ILE A 184 -5.27 -1.35 6.94
N VAL A 185 -6.01 -2.42 6.66
CA VAL A 185 -7.48 -2.44 6.71
C VAL A 185 -7.92 -3.33 7.87
N LEU A 186 -8.67 -2.73 8.78
CA LEU A 186 -9.22 -3.38 9.98
C LEU A 186 -10.74 -3.50 9.87
N SER A 187 -11.34 -4.04 10.92
CA SER A 187 -12.77 -4.25 11.13
C SER A 187 -13.60 -3.05 10.70
N GLY A 188 -14.66 -3.33 9.95
CA GLY A 188 -15.56 -2.32 9.46
C GLY A 188 -16.58 -2.87 8.48
N MET A 189 -17.69 -2.15 8.33
CA MET A 189 -18.72 -2.46 7.34
C MET A 189 -18.37 -1.84 5.98
N GLY A 190 -18.80 -2.49 4.90
CA GLY A 190 -18.66 -1.98 3.54
C GLY A 190 -17.30 -2.31 2.93
N ALA A 191 -16.87 -1.50 1.96
CA ALA A 191 -15.72 -1.81 1.11
C ALA A 191 -14.66 -0.70 1.07
N ASP A 192 -14.84 0.40 1.82
CA ASP A 192 -13.88 1.52 1.79
C ASP A 192 -12.50 1.07 2.30
N GLY A 193 -11.45 1.56 1.65
CA GLY A 193 -10.07 1.15 1.89
C GLY A 193 -9.62 -0.05 1.06
N ALA A 194 -10.52 -0.88 0.52
CA ALA A 194 -10.16 -2.07 -0.23
C ALA A 194 -9.45 -1.73 -1.56
N ARG A 195 -9.99 -0.78 -2.33
CA ARG A 195 -9.43 -0.37 -3.63
C ARG A 195 -8.14 0.44 -3.42
N GLY A 196 -8.14 1.36 -2.47
CA GLY A 196 -6.95 2.14 -2.13
C GLY A 196 -5.81 1.26 -1.59
N LEU A 197 -6.13 0.21 -0.83
CA LEU A 197 -5.13 -0.74 -0.33
C LEU A 197 -4.52 -1.54 -1.49
N LEU A 198 -5.31 -1.92 -2.50
CA LEU A 198 -4.79 -2.54 -3.71
C LEU A 198 -3.83 -1.60 -4.45
N GLU A 199 -4.18 -0.32 -4.59
CA GLU A 199 -3.30 0.68 -5.21
C GLU A 199 -1.98 0.84 -4.43
N LEU A 200 -2.03 0.85 -3.09
CA LEU A 200 -0.83 0.83 -2.25
C LEU A 200 0.03 -0.42 -2.52
N ARG A 201 -0.59 -1.61 -2.54
CA ARG A 201 0.11 -2.86 -2.86
C ARG A 201 0.78 -2.79 -4.23
N LEU A 202 0.08 -2.30 -5.25
CA LEU A 202 0.62 -2.14 -6.60
C LEU A 202 1.77 -1.11 -6.67
N ALA A 203 1.72 -0.07 -5.83
CA ALA A 203 2.81 0.90 -5.67
C ALA A 203 4.04 0.29 -4.96
N GLY A 204 3.87 -0.83 -4.26
CA GLY A 204 4.93 -1.58 -3.56
C GLY A 204 4.89 -1.44 -2.05
N ALA A 205 3.77 -0.97 -1.49
CA ALA A 205 3.52 -0.97 -0.05
C ALA A 205 3.42 -2.40 0.51
N VAL A 206 3.70 -2.55 1.80
CA VAL A 206 3.20 -3.71 2.54
C VAL A 206 1.77 -3.42 2.96
N THR A 207 0.88 -4.39 2.77
CA THR A 207 -0.54 -4.24 3.06
C THR A 207 -1.02 -5.36 3.97
N VAL A 208 -1.53 -4.97 5.13
CA VAL A 208 -2.03 -5.86 6.17
C VAL A 208 -3.55 -5.75 6.21
N VAL A 209 -4.22 -6.88 6.26
CA VAL A 209 -5.67 -6.94 6.45
C VAL A 209 -5.95 -7.79 7.68
N GLU A 210 -6.83 -7.31 8.55
CA GLU A 210 -7.35 -8.08 9.68
C GLU A 210 -8.05 -9.35 9.15
N ASP A 211 -7.85 -10.49 9.80
CA ASP A 211 -8.52 -11.73 9.41
C ASP A 211 -10.05 -11.58 9.61
N PRO A 212 -10.87 -11.74 8.55
CA PRO A 212 -12.33 -11.66 8.65
C PRO A 212 -12.93 -12.56 9.73
N SER A 213 -12.32 -13.71 10.02
CA SER A 213 -12.80 -14.67 11.02
C SER A 213 -12.65 -14.20 12.47
N THR A 214 -11.76 -13.23 12.71
CA THR A 214 -11.54 -12.64 14.05
C THR A 214 -11.97 -11.18 14.14
N ALA A 215 -12.25 -10.54 12.99
CA ALA A 215 -12.76 -9.19 12.94
C ALA A 215 -14.14 -9.08 13.59
N ALA A 216 -14.36 -7.99 14.34
CA ALA A 216 -15.68 -7.72 14.90
C ALA A 216 -16.73 -7.47 13.79
N VAL A 217 -16.32 -6.86 12.68
CA VAL A 217 -17.11 -6.70 11.45
C VAL A 217 -16.23 -6.98 10.25
N ALA A 218 -16.57 -8.02 9.50
CA ALA A 218 -15.72 -8.59 8.44
C ALA A 218 -15.74 -7.85 7.09
N GLY A 219 -16.70 -6.94 6.85
CA GLY A 219 -16.96 -6.40 5.50
C GLY A 219 -15.76 -5.72 4.82
N MET A 220 -15.13 -4.76 5.48
CA MET A 220 -13.96 -4.06 4.96
C MET A 220 -12.78 -5.02 4.73
N PRO A 221 -12.40 -5.88 5.69
CA PRO A 221 -11.42 -6.94 5.49
C PRO A 221 -11.72 -7.89 4.30
N GLU A 222 -12.94 -8.42 4.21
CA GLU A 222 -13.37 -9.32 3.14
C GLU A 222 -13.21 -8.66 1.77
N SER A 223 -13.67 -7.41 1.65
CA SER A 223 -13.55 -6.65 0.41
C SER A 223 -12.09 -6.47 -0.02
N ALA A 224 -11.21 -6.10 0.92
CA ALA A 224 -9.78 -5.95 0.65
C ALA A 224 -9.13 -7.28 0.21
N ILE A 225 -9.50 -8.40 0.84
CA ILE A 225 -8.99 -9.73 0.48
C ILE A 225 -9.50 -10.15 -0.91
N MET A 226 -10.79 -9.97 -1.19
CA MET A 226 -11.39 -10.31 -2.49
C MET A 226 -10.75 -9.55 -3.65
N LEU A 227 -10.37 -8.29 -3.45
CA LEU A 227 -9.64 -7.50 -4.46
C LEU A 227 -8.16 -7.89 -4.59
N GLY A 228 -7.65 -8.83 -3.79
CA GLY A 228 -6.24 -9.15 -3.74
C GLY A 228 -5.40 -7.99 -3.21
N ALA A 229 -5.93 -7.18 -2.31
CA ALA A 229 -5.21 -6.04 -1.75
C ALA A 229 -4.21 -6.42 -0.64
N ALA A 230 -4.40 -7.57 0.01
CA ALA A 230 -3.59 -8.01 1.16
C ALA A 230 -2.26 -8.68 0.76
N THR A 231 -1.14 -8.28 1.37
CA THR A 231 0.08 -9.10 1.42
C THR A 231 0.15 -9.96 2.68
N HIS A 232 -0.53 -9.55 3.76
CA HIS A 232 -0.66 -10.30 5.00
C HIS A 232 -2.12 -10.27 5.46
N ILE A 233 -2.65 -11.43 5.84
CA ILE A 233 -3.94 -11.56 6.53
C ILE A 233 -3.60 -11.99 7.96
N VAL A 234 -4.09 -11.26 8.95
CA VAL A 234 -3.57 -11.35 10.33
C VAL A 234 -4.71 -11.36 11.33
N ASP A 235 -4.71 -12.33 12.23
CA ASP A 235 -5.59 -12.39 13.41
C ASP A 235 -5.60 -11.05 14.17
N SER A 236 -6.77 -10.57 14.55
CA SER A 236 -6.99 -9.28 15.22
C SER A 236 -6.10 -9.12 16.46
N ARG A 237 -5.85 -10.19 17.21
CA ARG A 237 -5.02 -10.20 18.42
C ARG A 237 -3.53 -10.07 18.12
N ARG A 238 -3.12 -10.37 16.88
CA ARG A 238 -1.72 -10.37 16.42
C ARG A 238 -1.40 -9.23 15.47
N VAL A 239 -2.38 -8.39 15.13
CA VAL A 239 -2.18 -7.30 14.16
C VAL A 239 -1.08 -6.34 14.61
N GLY A 240 -1.06 -5.93 15.89
CA GLY A 240 -0.06 -5.01 16.40
C GLY A 240 1.35 -5.59 16.42
N GLU A 241 1.50 -6.82 16.92
CA GLU A 241 2.77 -7.57 16.92
C GLU A 241 3.31 -7.76 15.49
N THR A 242 2.42 -8.06 14.54
CA THR A 242 2.80 -8.25 13.13
C THR A 242 3.22 -6.94 12.49
N VAL A 243 2.45 -5.87 12.67
CA VAL A 243 2.79 -4.54 12.14
C VAL A 243 4.10 -4.04 12.74
N SER A 244 4.31 -4.20 14.04
CA SER A 244 5.56 -3.82 14.72
C SER A 244 6.78 -4.52 14.10
N ARG A 245 6.68 -5.83 13.84
CA ARG A 245 7.72 -6.60 13.14
C ARG A 245 7.95 -6.14 11.70
N LEU A 246 6.88 -5.85 10.98
CA LEU A 246 6.96 -5.33 9.61
C LEU A 246 7.63 -3.96 9.59
N LEU A 247 7.38 -3.09 10.56
CA LEU A 247 8.02 -1.77 10.66
C LEU A 247 9.51 -1.88 10.99
N SER A 248 9.91 -2.81 11.86
CA SER A 248 11.32 -3.05 12.21
C SER A 248 12.12 -3.79 11.14
N GLY A 249 11.48 -4.30 10.09
CA GLY A 249 12.13 -5.03 9.01
C GLY A 249 12.52 -6.47 9.38
N GLN A 250 11.97 -7.01 10.47
CA GLN A 250 12.15 -8.41 10.86
C GLN A 250 11.15 -9.30 10.12
N ALA A 251 11.64 -10.31 9.40
CA ALA A 251 10.79 -11.30 8.74
C ALA A 251 10.03 -12.16 9.77
N PRO A 252 8.82 -12.68 9.44
CA PRO A 252 8.11 -13.60 10.33
C PRO A 252 8.96 -14.84 10.61
N GLY A 253 9.10 -15.18 11.89
CA GLY A 253 9.70 -16.44 12.32
C GLY A 253 8.96 -17.60 11.69
N ARG A 254 9.72 -18.50 11.08
CA ARG A 254 9.25 -19.72 10.41
C ARG A 254 8.55 -20.66 11.37
#